data_AF-Q32HJ0-F1
#
_entry.id   AF-Q32HJ0-F1
#
_cell.length_a   1.000
_cell.length_b   1.000
_cell.length_c   1.000
_cell.angle_alpha   90.00
_cell.angle_beta   90.00
_cell.angle_gamma   90.00
#
_symmetry.space_group_name_H-M   'P 1'
#
loop_
_entity.id
_entity.type
_entity.pdbx_description
1 polymer ?
#
loop_
_entity_poly.entity_id
_entity_poly.type
_entity_poly.pdbx_seq_one_letter_code
_entity_poly.pdbx_strand_id
1 'polypeptide(L)'
;MQHETKMENQSWLKKLARRLGPGHIVNLCFIVVLLFSTLLTWREVVVLEDAYISSQRNHLENVANALDKHLQYNVDKLIFLRNGMREALIAPLDFTSLRDAVTEFEQHRDEHAWQIELNRRRTLPVNGVSDALVSEGNLLSRENESLDNEITAALEVGYLLRLAHNSSSMVEQAMYVSRAGFYVSTQPTLFTRNVPTRYYGYVTQPWFIGHSQRENRHRAVRWFTSQPEHASNTEPQVTVSVPVDSNNYWYGVLGMSIPVRTMQQFLRNAIDKNLDGEYQLYDSKLRFLTSSNPDHPTGNIFDPRELAFLAQAMEHDTRGGIRMDSRYVSWERLDHFDGVLVRVHTLSEGVRGDFGSISIALTLLWALFTTMLLISWYVIRRMVSNMYVLQSSLQWQAWHDTLTRLYNRGALFEKARPLAKLCQTHQHPFSVIQVDLDHFKAINDRFGHQAGDRVLSHAAGLISSSLRAQDVAGRVGGEEFCVILPGASLTEAAEVAERIRLKLNEKEMLIAKSTTIRISASLGVSSSEETGDYDFEQLQSLADRRLYLAKQAGRNRVFASDNT
;
A
#
# COMPACT_ATOMS: atom_id res chain seq x y z
N MET A 1 -17.05 -27.12 -38.60
CA MET A 1 -16.07 -26.62 -37.62
C MET A 1 -16.77 -25.66 -36.66
N GLN A 2 -17.30 -26.13 -35.52
CA GLN A 2 -17.63 -25.31 -34.32
C GLN A 2 -18.31 -26.09 -33.16
N HIS A 3 -18.55 -27.40 -33.25
CA HIS A 3 -19.21 -28.17 -32.17
C HIS A 3 -18.29 -28.96 -31.22
N GLU A 4 -16.98 -29.08 -31.48
CA GLU A 4 -16.09 -29.91 -30.65
C GLU A 4 -15.50 -29.19 -29.42
N THR A 5 -15.47 -27.86 -29.39
CA THR A 5 -14.82 -27.12 -28.28
C THR A 5 -15.61 -27.13 -26.97
N LYS A 6 -16.92 -27.41 -26.98
CA LYS A 6 -17.75 -27.38 -25.77
C LYS A 6 -17.69 -28.68 -24.95
N MET A 7 -17.47 -29.83 -25.60
CA MET A 7 -17.39 -31.13 -24.90
C MET A 7 -16.03 -31.36 -24.24
N GLU A 8 -14.94 -30.90 -24.84
CA GLU A 8 -13.59 -31.10 -24.29
C GLU A 8 -13.38 -30.33 -22.97
N ASN A 9 -13.91 -29.11 -22.87
CA ASN A 9 -13.88 -28.29 -21.65
C ASN A 9 -14.60 -28.96 -20.46
N GLN A 10 -15.71 -29.67 -20.68
CA GLN A 10 -16.41 -30.38 -19.61
C GLN A 10 -15.65 -31.61 -19.10
N SER A 11 -14.90 -32.29 -19.98
CA SER A 11 -14.06 -33.45 -19.65
C SER A 11 -12.91 -33.04 -18.73
N TRP A 12 -12.23 -31.94 -19.03
CA TRP A 12 -11.11 -31.43 -18.25
C TRP A 12 -11.55 -30.97 -16.85
N LEU A 13 -12.68 -30.24 -16.75
CA LEU A 13 -13.26 -29.81 -15.48
C LEU A 13 -13.67 -31.02 -14.60
N LYS A 14 -14.28 -32.06 -15.18
CA LYS A 14 -14.62 -33.29 -14.44
C LYS A 14 -13.38 -34.06 -13.99
N LYS A 15 -12.30 -34.09 -14.78
CA LYS A 15 -11.03 -34.72 -14.39
C LYS A 15 -10.34 -33.95 -13.25
N LEU A 16 -10.36 -32.61 -13.26
CA LEU A 16 -9.86 -31.82 -12.14
C LEU A 16 -10.71 -32.03 -10.88
N ALA A 17 -12.05 -32.00 -11.00
CA ALA A 17 -12.95 -32.18 -9.86
C ALA A 17 -12.85 -33.58 -9.22
N ARG A 18 -12.46 -34.62 -9.97
CA ARG A 18 -12.16 -35.94 -9.42
C ARG A 18 -10.81 -36.02 -8.70
N ARG A 19 -9.80 -35.25 -9.13
CA ARG A 19 -8.47 -35.23 -8.51
C ARG A 19 -8.37 -34.27 -7.32
N LEU A 20 -9.08 -33.16 -7.39
CA LEU A 20 -9.16 -32.13 -6.35
C LEU A 20 -10.53 -32.27 -5.70
N GLY A 21 -10.59 -32.94 -4.54
CA GLY A 21 -11.85 -33.07 -3.79
C GLY A 21 -12.55 -31.71 -3.64
N PRO A 22 -13.89 -31.68 -3.46
CA PRO A 22 -14.69 -30.44 -3.51
C PRO A 22 -14.19 -29.34 -2.55
N GLY A 23 -13.54 -29.71 -1.44
CA GLY A 23 -12.89 -28.77 -0.53
C GLY A 23 -11.73 -27.97 -1.14
N HIS A 24 -10.99 -28.52 -2.10
CA HIS A 24 -9.89 -27.82 -2.78
C HIS A 24 -10.40 -26.74 -3.73
N ILE A 25 -11.51 -26.99 -4.43
CA ILE A 25 -12.14 -26.02 -5.32
C ILE A 25 -12.59 -24.81 -4.50
N VAL A 26 -13.26 -25.06 -3.36
CA VAL A 26 -13.65 -23.99 -2.43
C VAL A 26 -12.43 -23.19 -1.96
N ASN A 27 -11.38 -23.87 -1.50
CA ASN A 27 -10.14 -23.19 -1.09
C ASN A 27 -9.56 -22.30 -2.20
N LEU A 28 -9.48 -22.82 -3.42
CA LEU A 28 -8.94 -22.08 -4.57
C LEU A 28 -9.77 -20.82 -4.85
N CYS A 29 -11.10 -20.92 -4.88
CA CYS A 29 -11.96 -19.77 -5.11
C CYS A 29 -11.76 -18.67 -4.05
N PHE A 30 -11.71 -19.03 -2.76
CA PHE A 30 -11.49 -18.08 -1.68
C PHE A 30 -10.10 -17.43 -1.73
N ILE A 31 -9.06 -18.20 -2.05
CA ILE A 31 -7.70 -17.68 -2.24
C ILE A 31 -7.67 -16.67 -3.39
N VAL A 32 -8.29 -17.00 -4.53
CA VAL A 32 -8.35 -16.10 -5.69
C VAL A 32 -9.05 -14.79 -5.32
N VAL A 33 -10.22 -14.85 -4.68
CA VAL A 33 -10.95 -13.64 -4.25
C VAL A 33 -10.13 -12.82 -3.25
N LEU A 34 -9.46 -13.45 -2.30
CA LEU A 34 -8.59 -12.78 -1.33
C LEU A 34 -7.43 -12.06 -2.02
N LEU A 35 -6.77 -12.70 -2.99
CA LEU A 35 -5.68 -12.12 -3.76
C LEU A 35 -6.14 -10.90 -4.56
N PHE A 36 -7.24 -11.01 -5.30
CA PHE A 36 -7.79 -9.90 -6.07
C PHE A 36 -8.23 -8.74 -5.16
N SER A 37 -8.90 -9.04 -4.05
CA SER A 37 -9.30 -8.01 -3.08
C SER A 37 -8.09 -7.28 -2.49
N THR A 38 -7.04 -8.01 -2.11
CA THR A 38 -5.80 -7.43 -1.56
C THR A 38 -5.07 -6.60 -2.61
N LEU A 39 -5.04 -7.04 -3.87
CA LEU A 39 -4.42 -6.28 -4.96
C LEU A 39 -5.18 -4.98 -5.26
N LEU A 40 -6.52 -5.02 -5.24
CA LEU A 40 -7.36 -3.84 -5.46
C LEU A 40 -7.21 -2.82 -4.34
N THR A 41 -7.23 -3.26 -3.08
CA THR A 41 -7.05 -2.34 -1.95
C THR A 41 -5.64 -1.77 -1.89
N TRP A 42 -4.62 -2.59 -2.21
CA TRP A 42 -3.25 -2.10 -2.36
C TRP A 42 -3.14 -1.01 -3.43
N ARG A 43 -3.72 -1.24 -4.61
CA ARG A 43 -3.73 -0.25 -5.70
C ARG A 43 -4.40 1.05 -5.24
N GLU A 44 -5.53 0.96 -4.54
CA GLU A 44 -6.25 2.14 -4.08
C GLU A 44 -5.45 2.93 -3.02
N VAL A 45 -4.72 2.23 -2.13
CA VAL A 45 -3.79 2.86 -1.18
C VAL A 45 -2.66 3.59 -1.90
N VAL A 46 -2.07 3.00 -2.95
CA VAL A 46 -1.02 3.67 -3.73
C VAL A 46 -1.55 4.92 -4.43
N VAL A 47 -2.76 4.88 -4.99
CA VAL A 47 -3.40 6.05 -5.60
C VAL A 47 -3.63 7.16 -4.57
N LEU A 48 -4.02 6.80 -3.34
CA LEU A 48 -4.18 7.77 -2.25
C LEU A 48 -2.84 8.39 -1.82
N GLU A 49 -1.75 7.61 -1.78
CA GLU A 49 -0.40 8.10 -1.51
C GLU A 49 0.07 9.10 -2.59
N ASP A 50 -0.12 8.76 -3.87
CA ASP A 50 0.21 9.65 -4.99
C ASP A 50 -0.62 10.94 -4.97
N ALA A 51 -1.92 10.84 -4.66
CA ALA A 51 -2.80 11.99 -4.52
C ALA A 51 -2.39 12.88 -3.33
N TYR A 52 -2.00 12.26 -2.21
CA TYR A 52 -1.46 12.98 -1.05
C TYR A 52 -0.18 13.74 -1.43
N ILE A 53 0.80 13.07 -2.04
CA ILE A 53 2.06 13.68 -2.50
C ILE A 53 1.81 14.84 -3.47
N SER A 54 0.89 14.65 -4.42
CA SER A 54 0.52 15.68 -5.39
C SER A 54 -0.12 16.90 -4.73
N SER A 55 -1.00 16.67 -3.75
CA SER A 55 -1.57 17.74 -2.93
C SER A 55 -0.49 18.51 -2.16
N GLN A 56 0.47 17.80 -1.55
CA GLN A 56 1.57 18.44 -0.83
C GLN A 56 2.44 19.31 -1.75
N ARG A 57 2.76 18.81 -2.95
CA ARG A 57 3.54 19.55 -3.96
C ARG A 57 2.78 20.77 -4.46
N ASN A 58 1.49 20.65 -4.77
CA ASN A 58 0.68 21.79 -5.21
C ASN A 58 0.59 22.88 -4.13
N HIS A 59 0.48 22.50 -2.86
CA HIS A 59 0.45 23.48 -1.77
C HIS A 59 1.81 24.19 -1.62
N LEU A 60 2.91 23.43 -1.67
CA LEU A 60 4.26 24.01 -1.69
C LEU A 60 4.47 24.96 -2.87
N GLU A 61 4.07 24.56 -4.08
CA GLU A 61 4.15 25.38 -5.29
C GLU A 61 3.35 26.69 -5.13
N ASN A 62 2.15 26.63 -4.55
CA ASN A 62 1.36 27.84 -4.29
C ASN A 62 2.05 28.81 -3.32
N VAL A 63 2.64 28.29 -2.23
CA VAL A 63 3.36 29.12 -1.26
C VAL A 63 4.65 29.66 -1.85
N ALA A 64 5.39 28.83 -2.59
CA ALA A 64 6.61 29.22 -3.31
C ALA A 64 6.30 30.34 -4.30
N ASN A 65 5.30 30.16 -5.16
CA ASN A 65 4.89 31.18 -6.13
C ASN A 65 4.40 32.47 -5.47
N ALA A 66 3.72 32.39 -4.33
CA ALA A 66 3.27 33.57 -3.60
C ALA A 66 4.45 34.34 -2.99
N LEU A 67 5.42 33.64 -2.40
CA LEU A 67 6.65 34.23 -1.87
C LEU A 67 7.47 34.85 -3.00
N ASP A 68 7.65 34.11 -4.08
CA ASP A 68 8.44 34.49 -5.24
C ASP A 68 7.88 35.76 -5.91
N LYS A 69 6.56 35.86 -6.09
CA LYS A 69 5.90 37.09 -6.58
C LYS A 69 6.20 38.30 -5.69
N HIS A 70 6.20 38.13 -4.37
CA HIS A 70 6.49 39.23 -3.45
C HIS A 70 7.97 39.65 -3.51
N LEU A 71 8.88 38.70 -3.70
CA LEU A 71 10.31 38.97 -3.89
C LEU A 71 10.58 39.61 -5.25
N GLN A 72 9.97 39.11 -6.33
CA GLN A 72 10.02 39.69 -7.67
C GLN A 72 9.58 41.15 -7.66
N TYR A 73 8.49 41.48 -6.97
CA TYR A 73 8.03 42.87 -6.84
C TYR A 73 9.09 43.81 -6.22
N ASN A 74 9.89 43.32 -5.26
CA ASN A 74 10.99 44.10 -4.70
C ASN A 74 12.19 44.21 -5.65
N VAL A 75 12.49 43.14 -6.41
CA VAL A 75 13.50 43.17 -7.49
C VAL A 75 13.14 44.19 -8.55
N ASP A 76 11.88 44.24 -8.99
CA ASP A 76 11.40 45.21 -9.99
C ASP A 76 11.53 46.65 -9.48
N LYS A 77 11.20 46.90 -8.21
CA LYS A 77 11.44 48.20 -7.58
C LYS A 77 12.92 48.56 -7.56
N LEU A 78 13.79 47.61 -7.24
CA LEU A 78 15.23 47.82 -7.20
C LEU A 78 15.79 48.14 -8.59
N ILE A 79 15.32 47.44 -9.63
CA ILE A 79 15.68 47.70 -11.03
C ILE A 79 15.17 49.08 -11.47
N PHE A 80 13.94 49.44 -11.10
CA PHE A 80 13.39 50.78 -11.37
C PHE A 80 14.26 51.88 -10.73
N LEU A 81 14.66 51.71 -9.47
CA LEU A 81 15.54 52.65 -8.78
C LEU A 81 16.92 52.75 -9.43
N ARG A 82 17.50 51.62 -9.85
CA ARG A 82 18.79 51.60 -10.57
C ARG A 82 18.70 52.34 -11.89
N ASN A 83 17.62 52.11 -12.66
CA ASN A 83 17.42 52.82 -13.92
C ASN A 83 17.22 54.32 -13.68
N GLY A 84 16.44 54.70 -12.66
CA GLY A 84 16.30 56.09 -12.24
C GLY A 84 17.64 56.75 -11.85
N MET A 85 18.47 56.06 -11.07
CA MET A 85 19.84 56.51 -10.73
C MET A 85 20.68 56.73 -11.98
N ARG A 86 20.65 55.78 -12.92
CA ARG A 86 21.44 55.84 -14.14
C ARG A 86 21.02 57.01 -15.04
N GLU A 87 19.72 57.25 -15.18
CA GLU A 87 19.23 58.41 -15.92
C GLU A 87 19.65 59.72 -15.24
N ALA A 88 19.51 59.82 -13.92
CA ALA A 88 19.93 61.00 -13.16
C ALA A 88 21.45 61.25 -13.21
N LEU A 89 22.28 60.20 -13.34
CA LEU A 89 23.73 60.32 -13.53
C LEU A 89 24.10 60.91 -14.91
N ILE A 90 23.34 60.54 -15.94
CA ILE A 90 23.58 60.97 -17.33
C ILE A 90 23.00 62.38 -17.56
N ALA A 91 21.81 62.65 -17.04
CA ALA A 91 21.07 63.88 -17.22
C ALA A 91 20.40 64.31 -15.90
N PRO A 92 21.15 64.90 -14.96
CA PRO A 92 20.61 65.33 -13.67
C PRO A 92 19.56 66.43 -13.83
N LEU A 93 18.61 66.49 -12.89
CA LEU A 93 17.58 67.52 -12.91
C LEU A 93 18.17 68.90 -12.61
N ASP A 94 17.82 69.88 -13.45
CA ASP A 94 18.41 71.21 -13.37
C ASP A 94 17.67 72.15 -12.39
N PHE A 95 17.73 71.82 -11.10
CA PHE A 95 17.14 72.64 -10.03
C PHE A 95 18.21 73.37 -9.22
N THR A 96 17.93 74.61 -8.82
CA THR A 96 18.83 75.41 -7.97
C THR A 96 19.18 74.71 -6.68
N SER A 97 18.20 74.07 -6.03
CA SER A 97 18.41 73.31 -4.79
C SER A 97 19.40 72.16 -4.93
N LEU A 98 19.49 71.53 -6.11
CA LEU A 98 20.46 70.45 -6.36
C LEU A 98 21.86 71.01 -6.55
N ARG A 99 22.01 72.15 -7.25
CA ARG A 99 23.28 72.86 -7.40
C ARG A 99 23.80 73.40 -6.06
N ASP A 100 22.89 73.90 -5.22
CA ASP A 100 23.22 74.35 -3.86
C ASP A 100 23.73 73.18 -3.01
N ALA A 101 23.13 72.00 -3.13
CA ALA A 101 23.59 70.79 -2.43
C ALA A 101 24.97 70.32 -2.90
N VAL A 102 25.31 70.45 -4.19
CA VAL A 102 26.68 70.19 -4.68
C VAL A 102 27.67 71.20 -4.08
N THR A 103 27.28 72.48 -3.97
CA THR A 103 28.11 73.51 -3.34
C THR A 103 28.32 73.22 -1.85
N GLU A 104 27.27 72.78 -1.14
CA GLU A 104 27.35 72.35 0.26
C GLU A 104 28.28 71.14 0.42
N PHE A 105 28.21 70.18 -0.50
CA PHE A 105 29.13 69.04 -0.54
C PHE A 105 30.59 69.48 -0.67
N GLU A 106 30.92 70.36 -1.62
CA GLU A 106 32.29 70.84 -1.81
C GLU A 106 32.83 71.60 -0.59
N GLN A 107 31.96 72.21 0.21
CA GLN A 107 32.36 72.89 1.44
C GLN A 107 32.62 71.95 2.61
N HIS A 108 31.89 70.83 2.71
CA HIS A 108 31.94 69.93 3.87
C HIS A 108 32.68 68.61 3.58
N ARG A 109 33.14 68.37 2.35
CA ARG A 109 33.77 67.10 1.93
C ARG A 109 35.01 66.70 2.72
N ASP A 110 35.72 67.65 3.32
CA ASP A 110 36.89 67.39 4.16
C ASP A 110 36.54 67.11 5.63
N GLU A 111 35.30 67.37 6.04
CA GLU A 111 34.84 67.07 7.39
C GLU A 111 34.76 65.56 7.61
N HIS A 112 35.11 65.12 8.82
CA HIS A 112 35.10 63.69 9.19
C HIS A 112 33.77 63.00 8.86
N ALA A 113 32.66 63.71 9.00
CA ALA A 113 31.34 63.27 8.58
C ALA A 113 30.45 64.46 8.27
N TRP A 114 29.69 64.38 7.18
CA TRP A 114 28.79 65.43 6.72
C TRP A 114 27.42 64.85 6.33
N GLN A 115 26.39 65.70 6.32
CA GLN A 115 25.03 65.32 5.95
C GLN A 115 24.37 66.46 5.19
N ILE A 116 23.89 66.18 3.98
CA ILE A 116 23.23 67.15 3.10
C ILE A 116 21.76 66.77 2.97
N GLU A 117 20.86 67.72 3.22
CA GLU A 117 19.43 67.48 3.24
C GLU A 117 18.65 68.65 2.64
N LEU A 118 17.90 68.40 1.56
CA LEU A 118 17.06 69.43 0.92
C LEU A 118 15.77 69.71 1.70
N ASN A 119 14.99 68.67 2.01
CA ASN A 119 13.71 68.79 2.69
C ASN A 119 13.37 67.56 3.53
N ARG A 120 13.43 67.71 4.85
CA ARG A 120 13.09 66.67 5.86
C ARG A 120 11.79 65.91 5.60
N ARG A 121 10.80 66.56 4.98
CA ARG A 121 9.49 65.94 4.73
C ARG A 121 9.40 65.15 3.43
N ARG A 122 10.32 65.36 2.47
CA ARG A 122 10.23 64.75 1.14
C ARG A 122 11.47 63.96 0.73
N THR A 123 12.67 64.39 1.10
CA THR A 123 13.90 63.74 0.69
C THR A 123 14.46 62.87 1.81
N LEU A 124 15.43 62.03 1.47
CA LEU A 124 16.32 61.38 2.42
C LEU A 124 17.64 62.16 2.44
N PRO A 125 18.31 62.28 3.60
CA PRO A 125 19.61 62.95 3.67
C PRO A 125 20.68 62.11 2.98
N VAL A 126 21.58 62.77 2.25
CA VAL A 126 22.85 62.17 1.81
C VAL A 126 23.82 62.29 2.97
N ASN A 127 24.36 61.15 3.41
CA ASN A 127 25.30 61.08 4.52
C ASN A 127 26.64 60.68 3.96
N GLY A 128 27.71 61.40 4.28
CA GLY A 128 29.03 61.03 3.79
C GLY A 128 30.18 61.28 4.76
N VAL A 129 31.33 60.77 4.35
CA VAL A 129 32.59 60.75 5.09
C VAL A 129 33.63 61.64 4.41
N SER A 130 34.71 61.94 5.12
CA SER A 130 35.77 62.78 4.57
C SER A 130 36.46 62.17 3.34
N ASP A 131 37.03 63.03 2.50
CA ASP A 131 37.96 62.63 1.43
C ASP A 131 39.09 61.73 1.94
N ALA A 132 39.64 62.08 3.11
CA ALA A 132 40.69 61.31 3.76
C ALA A 132 40.24 59.86 4.04
N LEU A 133 39.04 59.66 4.60
CA LEU A 133 38.53 58.31 4.88
C LEU A 133 38.27 57.51 3.59
N VAL A 134 37.84 58.17 2.51
CA VAL A 134 37.66 57.52 1.21
C VAL A 134 38.99 57.04 0.64
N SER A 135 40.06 57.82 0.80
CA SER A 135 41.40 57.47 0.29
C SER A 135 42.02 56.24 0.95
N GLU A 136 41.54 55.84 2.13
CA GLU A 136 42.00 54.62 2.84
C GLU A 136 41.44 53.32 2.23
N GLY A 137 40.34 53.40 1.47
CA GLY A 137 39.60 52.22 0.99
C GLY A 137 39.99 51.77 -0.42
N ASN A 138 40.47 50.53 -0.57
CA ASN A 138 40.89 49.98 -1.87
C ASN A 138 39.80 49.93 -2.97
N LEU A 139 38.53 49.84 -2.60
CA LEU A 139 37.40 49.85 -3.54
C LEU A 139 36.77 51.24 -3.70
N LEU A 140 37.16 52.19 -2.85
CA LEU A 140 36.55 53.51 -2.76
C LEU A 140 37.33 54.50 -3.62
N SER A 141 36.64 55.48 -4.20
CA SER A 141 37.29 56.52 -4.99
C SER A 141 36.36 57.73 -5.15
N ARG A 142 36.94 58.93 -4.98
CA ARG A 142 36.33 60.21 -5.36
C ARG A 142 36.81 60.71 -6.73
N GLU A 143 37.71 59.99 -7.39
CA GLU A 143 38.25 60.34 -8.71
C GLU A 143 37.26 59.97 -9.82
N ASN A 144 36.11 60.66 -9.82
CA ASN A 144 35.02 60.48 -10.77
C ASN A 144 34.71 61.83 -11.41
N GLU A 145 34.82 61.92 -12.74
CA GLU A 145 34.50 63.15 -13.50
C GLU A 145 33.04 63.60 -13.32
N SER A 146 32.14 62.69 -12.92
CA SER A 146 30.72 62.95 -12.70
C SER A 146 30.32 62.92 -11.21
N LEU A 147 31.23 63.26 -10.30
CA LEU A 147 30.94 63.27 -8.85
C LEU A 147 29.77 64.20 -8.50
N ASP A 148 29.73 65.40 -9.07
CA ASP A 148 28.63 66.35 -8.88
C ASP A 148 27.28 65.74 -9.29
N ASN A 149 27.24 65.08 -10.46
CA ASN A 149 26.04 64.38 -10.95
C ASN A 149 25.66 63.21 -10.04
N GLU A 150 26.62 62.55 -9.40
CA GLU A 150 26.35 61.45 -8.47
C GLU A 150 25.69 61.96 -7.19
N ILE A 151 26.11 63.11 -6.67
CA ILE A 151 25.48 63.74 -5.50
C ILE A 151 24.04 64.13 -5.82
N THR A 152 23.79 64.77 -6.97
CA THR A 152 22.43 65.12 -7.39
C THR A 152 21.58 63.87 -7.62
N ALA A 153 22.10 62.86 -8.31
CA ALA A 153 21.41 61.60 -8.56
C ALA A 153 21.07 60.85 -7.25
N ALA A 154 21.95 60.90 -6.25
CA ALA A 154 21.70 60.30 -4.95
C ALA A 154 20.55 61.01 -4.20
N LEU A 155 20.44 62.35 -4.31
CA LEU A 155 19.30 63.10 -3.77
C LEU A 155 17.99 62.74 -4.48
N GLU A 156 18.02 62.62 -5.81
CA GLU A 156 16.86 62.22 -6.63
C GLU A 156 16.41 60.78 -6.30
N VAL A 157 17.34 59.83 -6.25
CA VAL A 157 17.04 58.44 -5.87
C VAL A 157 16.63 58.36 -4.40
N GLY A 158 17.15 59.20 -3.53
CA GLY A 158 16.70 59.33 -2.15
C GLY A 158 15.21 59.66 -2.04
N TYR A 159 14.71 60.54 -2.92
CA TYR A 159 13.27 60.80 -3.03
C TYR A 159 12.50 59.56 -3.50
N LEU A 160 12.98 58.87 -4.53
CA LEU A 160 12.35 57.65 -5.04
C LEU A 160 12.35 56.50 -4.03
N LEU A 161 13.43 56.32 -3.27
CA LEU A 161 13.56 55.33 -2.20
C LEU A 161 12.50 55.55 -1.13
N ARG A 162 12.31 56.80 -0.70
CA ARG A 162 11.28 57.16 0.28
C ARG A 162 9.86 56.92 -0.26
N LEU A 163 9.61 57.21 -1.54
CA LEU A 163 8.32 56.94 -2.18
C LEU A 163 8.04 55.44 -2.35
N ALA A 164 9.06 54.67 -2.71
CA ALA A 164 8.95 53.23 -2.94
C ALA A 164 8.76 52.44 -1.63
N HIS A 165 9.20 53.03 -0.50
CA HIS A 165 9.05 52.48 0.83
C HIS A 165 7.59 52.64 1.32
N ASN A 166 6.89 51.51 1.44
CA ASN A 166 5.52 51.43 1.94
C ASN A 166 5.46 50.43 3.09
N SER A 167 4.56 50.63 4.05
CA SER A 167 4.37 49.76 5.22
C SER A 167 3.95 48.33 4.87
N SER A 168 3.44 48.09 3.65
CA SER A 168 3.09 46.76 3.15
C SER A 168 4.26 45.99 2.49
N SER A 169 5.44 46.61 2.35
CA SER A 169 6.61 45.93 1.77
C SER A 169 7.30 45.04 2.81
N MET A 170 7.94 43.97 2.34
CA MET A 170 8.81 43.15 3.18
C MET A 170 10.14 43.85 3.50
N VAL A 171 10.46 44.92 2.77
CA VAL A 171 11.71 45.66 2.87
C VAL A 171 11.68 46.58 4.10
N GLU A 172 12.57 46.32 5.06
CA GLU A 172 12.77 47.20 6.22
C GLU A 172 13.63 48.41 5.85
N GLN A 173 14.61 48.20 4.98
CA GLN A 173 15.58 49.22 4.60
C GLN A 173 15.89 49.16 3.12
N ALA A 174 15.89 50.31 2.45
CA ALA A 174 16.44 50.46 1.12
C ALA A 174 17.53 51.53 1.15
N MET A 175 18.62 51.31 0.42
CA MET A 175 19.78 52.19 0.45
C MET A 175 20.51 52.26 -0.89
N TYR A 176 21.13 53.42 -1.14
CA TYR A 176 22.20 53.60 -2.10
C TYR A 176 23.51 53.83 -1.34
N VAL A 177 24.56 53.10 -1.68
CA VAL A 177 25.90 53.31 -1.11
C VAL A 177 26.88 53.55 -2.25
N SER A 178 27.52 54.71 -2.23
CA SER A 178 28.50 55.14 -3.22
C SER A 178 29.92 54.73 -2.81
N ARG A 179 30.78 54.47 -3.80
CA ARG A 179 32.24 54.35 -3.61
C ARG A 179 32.91 55.68 -3.32
N ALA A 180 32.25 56.80 -3.57
CA ALA A 180 32.76 58.15 -3.32
C ALA A 180 32.55 58.64 -1.87
N GLY A 181 32.23 57.74 -0.94
CA GLY A 181 32.19 58.10 0.48
C GLY A 181 30.84 58.53 1.02
N PHE A 182 29.72 58.18 0.38
CA PHE A 182 28.40 58.58 0.88
C PHE A 182 27.31 57.55 0.64
N TYR A 183 26.20 57.71 1.34
CA TYR A 183 25.03 56.86 1.21
C TYR A 183 23.71 57.60 1.50
N VAL A 184 22.65 57.03 0.96
CA VAL A 184 21.26 57.40 1.24
C VAL A 184 20.53 56.15 1.73
N SER A 185 19.76 56.26 2.80
CA SER A 185 19.07 55.10 3.41
C SER A 185 17.70 55.52 3.95
N THR A 186 16.69 54.67 3.75
CA THR A 186 15.35 54.86 4.33
C THR A 186 15.36 54.73 5.85
N GLN A 187 16.28 53.95 6.42
CA GLN A 187 16.51 53.90 7.86
C GLN A 187 17.37 55.10 8.27
N PRO A 188 16.89 56.01 9.14
CA PRO A 188 17.54 57.29 9.42
C PRO A 188 18.87 57.12 10.17
N THR A 189 19.84 58.02 9.89
CA THR A 189 21.06 58.17 10.70
C THR A 189 20.84 59.32 11.67
N LEU A 190 20.59 59.02 12.95
CA LEU A 190 20.17 60.02 13.94
C LEU A 190 21.25 61.07 14.27
N PHE A 191 22.52 60.69 14.17
CA PHE A 191 23.64 61.57 14.52
C PHE A 191 24.73 61.50 13.44
N THR A 192 25.21 62.65 12.97
CA THR A 192 26.29 62.75 11.97
C THR A 192 27.55 62.00 12.40
N ARG A 193 27.86 61.97 13.71
CA ARG A 193 29.00 61.19 14.25
C ARG A 193 28.96 59.69 13.93
N ASN A 194 27.79 59.13 13.64
CA ASN A 194 27.62 57.70 13.34
C ASN A 194 27.77 57.39 11.84
N VAL A 195 27.83 58.41 10.99
CA VAL A 195 27.91 58.26 9.53
C VAL A 195 29.15 57.44 9.11
N PRO A 196 30.36 57.68 9.64
CA PRO A 196 31.54 56.91 9.25
C PRO A 196 31.44 55.43 9.61
N THR A 197 30.98 55.11 10.83
CA THR A 197 30.78 53.73 11.28
C THR A 197 29.75 53.01 10.41
N ARG A 198 28.66 53.69 10.05
CA ARG A 198 27.60 53.10 9.23
C ARG A 198 28.03 52.93 7.78
N TYR A 199 28.71 53.92 7.21
CA TYR A 199 29.25 53.85 5.86
C TYR A 199 30.27 52.71 5.75
N TYR A 200 31.23 52.65 6.68
CA TYR A 200 32.19 51.54 6.76
C TYR A 200 31.47 50.20 6.87
N GLY A 201 30.47 50.11 7.75
CA GLY A 201 29.65 48.93 7.93
C GLY A 201 28.83 48.51 6.71
N TYR A 202 28.63 49.37 5.70
CA TYR A 202 28.03 49.01 4.41
C TYR A 202 29.06 48.54 3.40
N VAL A 203 30.17 49.28 3.24
CA VAL A 203 31.17 48.98 2.21
C VAL A 203 31.96 47.70 2.50
N THR A 204 31.93 47.21 3.75
CA THR A 204 32.50 45.92 4.14
C THR A 204 31.54 44.73 3.99
N GLN A 205 30.28 44.96 3.64
CA GLN A 205 29.31 43.87 3.53
C GLN A 205 29.50 43.05 2.25
N PRO A 206 29.18 41.74 2.28
CA PRO A 206 29.24 40.89 1.10
C PRO A 206 28.42 41.43 -0.08
N TRP A 207 27.27 42.06 0.20
CA TRP A 207 26.39 42.61 -0.83
C TRP A 207 26.98 43.84 -1.53
N PHE A 208 27.89 44.59 -0.89
CA PHE A 208 28.58 45.70 -1.53
C PHE A 208 29.80 45.21 -2.33
N ILE A 209 30.69 44.47 -1.66
CA ILE A 209 31.94 43.96 -2.25
C ILE A 209 31.64 43.02 -3.43
N GLY A 210 30.59 42.20 -3.30
CA GLY A 210 30.14 41.24 -4.30
C GLY A 210 29.62 41.87 -5.59
N HIS A 211 29.52 43.19 -5.68
CA HIS A 211 29.15 43.93 -6.88
C HIS A 211 30.31 44.68 -7.54
N SER A 212 31.55 44.49 -7.06
CA SER A 212 32.71 44.96 -7.80
C SER A 212 32.74 44.40 -9.23
N GLN A 213 33.36 45.14 -10.16
CA GLN A 213 33.43 44.75 -11.58
C GLN A 213 34.03 43.34 -11.76
N ARG A 214 34.94 42.97 -10.87
CA ARG A 214 35.59 41.65 -10.84
C ARG A 214 34.61 40.54 -10.44
N GLU A 215 33.85 40.74 -9.36
CA GLU A 215 32.98 39.72 -8.75
C GLU A 215 31.62 39.61 -9.46
N ASN A 216 31.06 40.71 -9.97
CA ASN A 216 29.79 40.74 -10.69
C ASN A 216 29.99 41.23 -12.12
N ARG A 217 30.57 40.39 -13.00
CA ARG A 217 30.82 40.76 -14.39
C ARG A 217 29.56 41.00 -15.22
N HIS A 218 28.49 40.28 -14.90
CA HIS A 218 27.20 40.40 -15.61
C HIS A 218 26.32 41.55 -15.11
N ARG A 219 26.78 42.29 -14.09
CA ARG A 219 26.02 43.39 -13.45
C ARG A 219 24.60 42.99 -13.05
N ALA A 220 24.42 41.71 -12.69
CA ALA A 220 23.11 41.16 -12.34
C ALA A 220 22.70 41.54 -10.91
N VAL A 221 21.39 41.42 -10.64
CA VAL A 221 20.84 41.44 -9.28
C VAL A 221 21.38 40.23 -8.52
N ARG A 222 21.73 40.41 -7.25
CA ARG A 222 22.24 39.33 -6.39
C ARG A 222 21.58 39.35 -5.02
N TRP A 223 21.45 38.16 -4.44
CA TRP A 223 20.94 37.96 -3.09
C TRP A 223 22.06 37.59 -2.13
N PHE A 224 22.03 38.20 -0.95
CA PHE A 224 22.99 37.96 0.11
C PHE A 224 22.26 37.76 1.43
N THR A 225 22.70 36.76 2.20
CA THR A 225 22.17 36.53 3.56
C THR A 225 23.20 36.98 4.58
N SER A 226 22.82 37.91 5.47
CA SER A 226 23.65 38.29 6.61
C SER A 226 23.57 37.22 7.70
N GLN A 227 24.72 36.90 8.28
CA GLN A 227 24.78 36.08 9.50
C GLN A 227 24.83 37.01 10.71
N PRO A 228 24.20 36.66 11.84
CA PRO A 228 24.58 37.24 13.11
C PRO A 228 26.01 36.79 13.42
N GLU A 229 26.99 37.66 13.19
CA GLU A 229 28.31 37.47 13.79
C GLU A 229 28.14 37.41 15.31
N HIS A 230 28.90 36.56 16.00
CA HIS A 230 28.76 36.18 17.41
C HIS A 230 28.68 37.34 18.44
N ALA A 231 28.81 38.59 18.02
CA ALA A 231 28.76 39.78 18.87
C ALA A 231 27.74 40.86 18.42
N SER A 232 26.95 40.62 17.37
CA SER A 232 26.00 41.60 16.84
C SER A 232 24.55 41.22 17.13
N ASN A 233 23.82 42.07 17.87
CA ASN A 233 22.36 42.01 18.06
C ASN A 233 21.55 42.24 16.76
N THR A 234 22.19 42.17 15.58
CA THR A 234 21.52 42.33 14.31
C THR A 234 20.73 41.07 13.99
N GLU A 235 19.41 41.22 13.87
CA GLU A 235 18.55 40.19 13.32
C GLU A 235 19.06 39.73 11.94
N PRO A 236 18.93 38.44 11.59
CA PRO A 236 19.33 37.96 10.28
C PRO A 236 18.47 38.61 9.18
N GLN A 237 19.10 39.02 8.09
CA GLN A 237 18.46 39.70 6.98
C GLN A 237 18.91 39.13 5.65
N VAL A 238 18.04 39.21 4.66
CA VAL A 238 18.31 38.91 3.26
C VAL A 238 18.37 40.24 2.52
N THR A 239 19.50 40.54 1.90
CA THR A 239 19.71 41.75 1.11
C THR A 239 19.69 41.39 -0.37
N VAL A 240 18.77 41.99 -1.12
CA VAL A 240 18.82 42.03 -2.58
C VAL A 240 19.52 43.30 -3.02
N SER A 241 20.49 43.17 -3.91
CA SER A 241 21.29 44.32 -4.35
C SER A 241 21.60 44.29 -5.83
N VAL A 242 21.86 45.47 -6.39
CA VAL A 242 22.21 45.68 -7.79
C VAL A 242 23.26 46.79 -7.90
N PRO A 243 24.26 46.65 -8.78
CA PRO A 243 25.22 47.72 -8.99
C PRO A 243 24.61 48.89 -9.75
N VAL A 244 25.15 50.07 -9.50
CA VAL A 244 24.91 51.29 -10.28
C VAL A 244 26.16 51.59 -11.08
N ASP A 245 26.04 51.51 -12.41
CA ASP A 245 27.15 51.74 -13.34
C ASP A 245 26.72 52.67 -14.48
N SER A 246 27.66 53.47 -14.96
CA SER A 246 27.52 54.23 -16.21
C SER A 246 28.88 54.31 -16.90
N ASN A 247 28.91 54.24 -18.23
CA ASN A 247 30.15 54.32 -19.02
C ASN A 247 31.30 53.42 -18.51
N ASN A 248 30.97 52.18 -18.09
CA ASN A 248 31.91 51.20 -17.53
C ASN A 248 32.58 51.63 -16.20
N TYR A 249 32.09 52.69 -15.56
CA TYR A 249 32.43 53.09 -14.20
C TYR A 249 31.36 52.60 -13.22
N TRP A 250 31.81 51.91 -12.16
CA TRP A 250 30.95 51.47 -11.07
C TRP A 250 30.82 52.59 -10.05
N TYR A 251 29.64 53.16 -9.83
CA TYR A 251 29.45 54.26 -8.87
C TYR A 251 29.23 53.71 -7.46
N GLY A 252 28.40 52.69 -7.35
CA GLY A 252 27.97 52.17 -6.06
C GLY A 252 26.98 51.04 -6.18
N VAL A 253 26.23 50.81 -5.12
CA VAL A 253 25.28 49.70 -5.01
C VAL A 253 23.96 50.20 -4.45
N LEU A 254 22.87 49.81 -5.11
CA LEU A 254 21.53 49.90 -4.54
C LEU A 254 21.18 48.57 -3.87
N GLY A 255 20.61 48.64 -2.67
CA GLY A 255 20.23 47.46 -1.91
C GLY A 255 18.88 47.63 -1.20
N MET A 256 18.23 46.50 -0.96
CA MET A 256 17.05 46.40 -0.09
C MET A 256 17.26 45.24 0.89
N SER A 257 17.15 45.52 2.17
CA SER A 257 17.24 44.52 3.23
C SER A 257 15.84 44.08 3.68
N ILE A 258 15.64 42.77 3.67
CA ILE A 258 14.43 42.08 4.09
C ILE A 258 14.76 41.31 5.36
N PRO A 259 14.15 41.65 6.50
CA PRO A 259 14.33 40.88 7.72
C PRO A 259 13.80 39.46 7.56
N VAL A 260 14.56 38.49 8.04
CA VAL A 260 14.12 37.08 8.01
C VAL A 260 12.83 36.88 8.81
N ARG A 261 12.57 37.68 9.85
CA ARG A 261 11.28 37.69 10.57
C ARG A 261 10.07 37.98 9.67
N THR A 262 10.24 38.78 8.62
CA THR A 262 9.14 39.10 7.71
C THR A 262 8.84 37.91 6.79
N MET A 263 9.89 37.21 6.34
CA MET A 263 9.76 35.94 5.63
C MET A 263 9.12 34.87 6.53
N GLN A 264 9.51 34.83 7.80
CA GLN A 264 8.90 33.94 8.78
C GLN A 264 7.40 34.19 8.93
N GLN A 265 6.99 35.46 9.07
CA GLN A 265 5.58 35.82 9.18
C GLN A 265 4.80 35.45 7.92
N PHE A 266 5.40 35.62 6.74
CA PHE A 266 4.81 35.17 5.49
C PHE A 266 4.54 33.67 5.50
N LEU A 267 5.54 32.85 5.86
CA LEU A 267 5.39 31.40 5.91
C LEU A 267 4.37 30.95 6.97
N ARG A 268 4.30 31.63 8.12
CA ARG A 268 3.29 31.39 9.16
C ARG A 268 1.88 31.64 8.66
N ASN A 269 1.68 32.72 7.91
CA ASN A 269 0.38 33.05 7.33
C ASN A 269 -0.01 32.09 6.20
N ALA A 270 0.97 31.40 5.61
CA ALA A 270 0.75 30.45 4.52
C ALA A 270 0.35 29.04 4.99
N ILE A 271 0.58 28.70 6.27
CA ILE A 271 0.07 27.45 6.85
C ILE A 271 -1.45 27.55 6.92
N ASP A 272 -2.16 26.67 6.20
CA ASP A 272 -3.58 26.47 6.45
C ASP A 272 -3.76 25.86 7.85
N LYS A 273 -4.72 26.36 8.63
CA LYS A 273 -4.98 25.89 10.01
C LYS A 273 -5.31 24.39 10.08
N ASN A 274 -5.76 23.82 8.96
CA ASN A 274 -6.12 22.41 8.85
C ASN A 274 -4.98 21.51 8.33
N LEU A 275 -3.89 22.10 7.82
CA LEU A 275 -2.77 21.34 7.25
C LEU A 275 -1.59 21.38 8.21
N ASP A 276 -1.31 20.22 8.80
CA ASP A 276 -0.08 19.99 9.55
C ASP A 276 1.15 20.06 8.62
N GLY A 277 2.33 20.14 9.23
CA GLY A 277 3.62 20.30 8.57
C GLY A 277 4.15 21.73 8.60
N GLU A 278 5.43 21.87 8.23
CA GLU A 278 6.12 23.14 8.31
C GLU A 278 6.88 23.48 7.02
N TYR A 279 6.94 24.78 6.75
CA TYR A 279 7.70 25.38 5.67
C TYR A 279 9.02 25.92 6.22
N GLN A 280 10.11 25.56 5.58
CA GLN A 280 11.44 26.03 5.89
C GLN A 280 12.05 26.69 4.66
N LEU A 281 12.64 27.86 4.84
CA LEU A 281 13.33 28.57 3.77
C LEU A 281 14.84 28.43 3.95
N TYR A 282 15.53 28.10 2.86
CA TYR A 282 16.98 27.99 2.81
C TYR A 282 17.54 28.89 1.72
N ASP A 283 18.78 29.33 1.89
CA ASP A 283 19.52 30.04 0.85
C ASP A 283 20.14 29.09 -0.19
N SER A 284 20.84 29.67 -1.18
CA SER A 284 21.54 28.94 -2.24
C SER A 284 22.62 27.96 -1.75
N LYS A 285 23.12 28.12 -0.53
CA LYS A 285 24.08 27.22 0.11
C LYS A 285 23.42 26.20 1.04
N LEU A 286 22.08 26.07 0.97
CA LEU A 286 21.27 25.22 1.86
C LEU A 286 21.46 25.57 3.35
N ARG A 287 21.69 26.85 3.65
CA ARG A 287 21.70 27.35 5.02
C ARG A 287 20.28 27.75 5.41
N PHE A 288 19.85 27.26 6.57
CA PHE A 288 18.53 27.57 7.12
C PHE A 288 18.37 29.06 7.37
N LEU A 289 17.28 29.65 6.86
CA LEU A 289 16.89 31.03 7.11
C LEU A 289 15.81 31.10 8.17
N THR A 290 14.68 30.42 7.95
CA THR A 290 13.55 30.46 8.87
C THR A 290 12.58 29.30 8.65
N SER A 291 11.69 29.08 9.62
CA SER A 291 10.60 28.11 9.55
C SER A 291 9.27 28.76 9.93
N SER A 292 8.19 28.26 9.34
CA SER A 292 6.83 28.59 9.71
C SER A 292 6.48 28.13 11.13
N ASN A 293 7.14 27.08 11.64
CA ASN A 293 6.88 26.56 12.98
C ASN A 293 7.56 27.42 14.07
N PRO A 294 6.82 27.99 15.04
CA PRO A 294 7.40 28.76 16.14
C PRO A 294 8.20 27.91 17.13
N ASP A 295 7.88 26.62 17.27
CA ASP A 295 8.48 25.73 18.27
C ASP A 295 9.90 25.25 17.88
N HIS A 296 10.29 25.47 16.62
CA HIS A 296 11.63 25.21 16.09
C HIS A 296 12.35 26.51 15.65
N PRO A 297 12.68 27.45 16.57
CA PRO A 297 13.36 28.70 16.21
C PRO A 297 14.86 28.48 15.93
N THR A 298 15.46 27.48 16.56
CA THR A 298 16.89 27.17 16.47
C THR A 298 17.11 25.83 15.79
N GLY A 299 17.49 25.85 14.52
CA GLY A 299 18.16 24.71 13.90
C GLY A 299 17.26 23.90 12.99
N ASN A 300 17.64 23.95 11.72
CA ASN A 300 17.50 22.89 10.73
C ASN A 300 17.13 21.51 11.33
N ILE A 301 15.95 20.98 10.99
CA ILE A 301 15.48 19.66 11.44
C ILE A 301 16.24 18.53 10.72
N PHE A 302 17.11 18.86 9.77
CA PHE A 302 17.93 17.90 9.04
C PHE A 302 19.32 17.77 9.67
N ASP A 303 19.71 16.54 9.96
CA ASP A 303 21.11 16.20 10.27
C ASP A 303 22.01 16.49 9.04
N PRO A 304 23.33 16.75 9.18
CA PRO A 304 24.19 17.00 8.02
C PRO A 304 24.16 15.90 6.96
N ARG A 305 23.86 14.64 7.34
CA ARG A 305 23.64 13.55 6.38
C ARG A 305 22.35 13.70 5.60
N GLU A 306 21.27 14.09 6.27
CA GLU A 306 19.98 14.33 5.64
C GLU A 306 20.04 15.54 4.70
N LEU A 307 20.77 16.59 5.09
CA LEU A 307 21.05 17.73 4.22
C LEU A 307 21.88 17.35 3.00
N ALA A 308 22.90 16.50 3.16
CA ALA A 308 23.68 16.02 2.02
C ALA A 308 22.82 15.20 1.05
N PHE A 309 21.93 14.36 1.57
CA PHE A 309 20.98 13.60 0.76
C PHE A 309 19.97 14.52 0.05
N LEU A 310 19.44 15.54 0.73
CA LEU A 310 18.59 16.55 0.12
C LEU A 310 19.32 17.34 -0.96
N ALA A 311 20.57 17.77 -0.70
CA ALA A 311 21.40 18.48 -1.66
C ALA A 311 21.63 17.67 -2.94
N GLN A 312 21.91 16.37 -2.79
CA GLN A 312 22.07 15.46 -3.92
C GLN A 312 20.77 15.29 -4.72
N ALA A 313 19.63 15.16 -4.02
CA ALA A 313 18.32 15.06 -4.69
C ALA A 313 17.96 16.35 -5.45
N MET A 314 18.35 17.51 -4.93
CA MET A 314 18.12 18.83 -5.53
C MET A 314 19.05 19.18 -6.69
N GLU A 315 20.13 18.41 -6.91
CA GLU A 315 21.09 18.67 -7.99
C GLU A 315 20.47 18.43 -9.37
N HIS A 316 19.54 17.48 -9.46
CA HIS A 316 18.91 17.08 -10.72
C HIS A 316 17.58 17.78 -11.00
N ASP A 317 16.84 18.18 -9.97
CA ASP A 317 15.50 18.74 -10.11
C ASP A 317 15.31 20.02 -9.28
N THR A 318 14.73 21.06 -9.90
CA THR A 318 14.36 22.32 -9.23
C THR A 318 13.23 22.11 -8.21
N ARG A 319 12.45 21.06 -8.39
CA ARG A 319 11.34 20.68 -7.53
C ARG A 319 11.29 19.18 -7.34
N GLY A 320 10.88 18.74 -6.17
CA GLY A 320 10.81 17.31 -5.92
C GLY A 320 10.28 16.97 -4.55
N GLY A 321 10.33 15.68 -4.24
CA GLY A 321 10.06 15.23 -2.90
C GLY A 321 10.62 13.83 -2.66
N ILE A 322 11.08 13.63 -1.44
CA ILE A 322 11.73 12.41 -0.97
C ILE A 322 11.17 12.02 0.39
N ARG A 323 11.10 10.72 0.63
CA ARG A 323 10.74 10.17 1.93
C ARG A 323 12.02 9.95 2.74
N MET A 324 12.08 10.56 3.92
CA MET A 324 13.13 10.38 4.92
C MET A 324 12.51 9.78 6.18
N ASP A 325 12.66 8.47 6.37
CA ASP A 325 12.09 7.73 7.50
C ASP A 325 10.56 7.92 7.64
N SER A 326 10.15 8.66 8.67
CA SER A 326 8.77 9.01 8.98
C SER A 326 8.35 10.37 8.41
N ARG A 327 9.21 11.05 7.66
CA ARG A 327 8.97 12.37 7.08
C ARG A 327 8.90 12.29 5.55
N TYR A 328 8.00 13.07 4.98
CA TYR A 328 8.02 13.40 3.57
C TYR A 328 8.51 14.84 3.42
N VAL A 329 9.56 15.02 2.63
CA VAL A 329 10.24 16.29 2.41
C VAL A 329 10.07 16.65 0.95
N SER A 330 9.40 17.77 0.67
CA SER A 330 9.28 18.31 -0.67
C SER A 330 9.98 19.66 -0.78
N TRP A 331 10.55 19.98 -1.93
CA TRP A 331 11.24 21.25 -2.16
C TRP A 331 10.80 21.89 -3.47
N GLU A 332 10.89 23.22 -3.49
CA GLU A 332 10.69 24.07 -4.66
C GLU A 332 11.74 25.18 -4.63
N ARG A 333 12.62 25.21 -5.64
CA ARG A 333 13.55 26.33 -5.84
C ARG A 333 12.75 27.57 -6.27
N LEU A 334 13.05 28.71 -5.66
CA LEU A 334 12.41 29.97 -6.06
C LEU A 334 13.07 30.53 -7.33
N ASP A 335 12.27 31.12 -8.21
CA ASP A 335 12.74 31.61 -9.51
C ASP A 335 13.46 32.97 -9.40
N HIS A 336 12.98 33.86 -8.53
CA HIS A 336 13.50 35.22 -8.35
C HIS A 336 14.31 35.41 -7.07
N PHE A 337 14.47 34.34 -6.28
CA PHE A 337 15.30 34.31 -5.07
C PHE A 337 16.26 33.12 -5.13
N ASP A 338 17.54 33.37 -4.84
CA ASP A 338 18.58 32.33 -4.81
C ASP A 338 18.46 31.47 -3.54
N GLY A 339 17.39 30.67 -3.46
CA GLY A 339 17.10 29.79 -2.35
C GLY A 339 16.02 28.76 -2.66
N VAL A 340 15.71 27.96 -1.64
CA VAL A 340 14.74 26.86 -1.75
C VAL A 340 13.75 26.91 -0.61
N LEU A 341 12.47 26.73 -0.95
CA LEU A 341 11.42 26.48 0.00
C LEU A 341 11.26 24.98 0.16
N VAL A 342 11.42 24.50 1.38
CA VAL A 342 11.26 23.09 1.76
C VAL A 342 10.02 22.96 2.62
N ARG A 343 9.21 21.94 2.37
CA ARG A 343 8.10 21.56 3.23
C ARG A 343 8.37 20.20 3.83
N VAL A 344 8.24 20.10 5.15
CA VAL A 344 8.45 18.88 5.92
C VAL A 344 7.13 18.48 6.56
N HIS A 345 6.77 17.21 6.39
CA HIS A 345 5.56 16.64 6.96
C HIS A 345 5.85 15.26 7.55
N THR A 346 5.35 14.99 8.74
CA THR A 346 5.48 13.66 9.35
C THR A 346 4.35 12.74 8.89
N LEU A 347 4.59 11.43 8.92
CA LEU A 347 3.59 10.41 8.64
C LEU A 347 2.45 10.45 9.66
N SER A 348 2.74 10.77 10.93
CA SER A 348 1.73 10.93 11.98
C SER A 348 0.74 12.05 11.69
N GLU A 349 1.22 13.16 11.16
CA GLU A 349 0.39 14.28 10.71
C GLU A 349 -0.41 13.88 9.46
N GLY A 350 0.20 13.16 8.51
CA GLY A 350 -0.49 12.70 7.30
C GLY A 350 -1.64 11.74 7.60
N VAL A 351 -1.49 10.91 8.63
CA VAL A 351 -2.52 9.99 9.13
C VAL A 351 -3.71 10.73 9.78
N ARG A 352 -3.48 11.93 10.35
CA ARG A 352 -4.55 12.76 10.93
C ARG A 352 -5.34 13.55 9.89
N GLY A 353 -4.76 13.81 8.72
CA GLY A 353 -5.43 14.51 7.62
C GLY A 353 -6.51 13.67 6.93
N ASP A 354 -7.18 14.29 5.94
CA ASP A 354 -8.26 13.67 5.16
C ASP A 354 -7.79 12.38 4.47
N PHE A 355 -6.59 12.39 3.87
CA PHE A 355 -6.00 11.21 3.22
C PHE A 355 -5.73 10.07 4.20
N GLY A 356 -5.28 10.39 5.41
CA GLY A 356 -5.05 9.43 6.48
C GLY A 356 -6.34 8.77 6.94
N SER A 357 -7.39 9.56 7.16
CA SER A 357 -8.72 9.07 7.53
C SER A 357 -9.30 8.13 6.47
N ILE A 358 -9.17 8.49 5.19
CA ILE A 358 -9.59 7.64 4.07
C ILE A 358 -8.79 6.34 4.03
N SER A 359 -7.47 6.41 4.23
CA SER A 359 -6.59 5.23 4.25
C SER A 359 -6.93 4.29 5.41
N ILE A 360 -7.20 4.81 6.60
CA ILE A 360 -7.65 4.02 7.75
C ILE A 360 -9.00 3.37 7.47
N ALA A 361 -9.96 4.12 6.92
CA ALA A 361 -11.27 3.58 6.58
C ALA A 361 -11.16 2.44 5.55
N LEU A 362 -10.30 2.59 4.55
CA LEU A 362 -10.06 1.58 3.53
C LEU A 362 -9.38 0.33 4.11
N THR A 363 -8.40 0.48 4.99
CA THR A 363 -7.73 -0.67 5.64
C THR A 363 -8.68 -1.40 6.59
N LEU A 364 -9.53 -0.68 7.34
CA LEU A 364 -10.57 -1.27 8.18
C LEU A 364 -11.66 -1.98 7.36
N LEU A 365 -12.09 -1.39 6.24
CA LEU A 365 -13.05 -2.02 5.34
C LEU A 365 -12.48 -3.31 4.74
N TRP A 366 -11.21 -3.30 4.34
CA TRP A 366 -10.52 -4.50 3.88
C TRP A 366 -10.39 -5.54 4.99
N ALA A 367 -10.03 -5.14 6.21
CA ALA A 367 -9.98 -6.06 7.36
C ALA A 367 -11.37 -6.68 7.66
N LEU A 368 -12.44 -5.90 7.59
CA LEU A 368 -13.81 -6.39 7.73
C LEU A 368 -14.19 -7.37 6.60
N PHE A 369 -13.84 -7.03 5.36
CA PHE A 369 -14.10 -7.88 4.21
C PHE A 369 -13.32 -9.20 4.26
N THR A 370 -12.04 -9.15 4.63
CA THR A 370 -11.20 -10.35 4.79
C THR A 370 -11.66 -11.22 5.95
N THR A 371 -12.04 -10.65 7.09
CA THR A 371 -12.63 -11.42 8.19
C THR A 371 -13.95 -12.08 7.78
N MET A 372 -14.83 -11.38 7.06
CA MET A 372 -16.06 -11.95 6.51
C MET A 372 -15.77 -13.09 5.51
N LEU A 373 -14.76 -12.94 4.64
CA LEU A 373 -14.33 -13.98 3.72
C LEU A 373 -13.78 -15.21 4.46
N LEU A 374 -12.99 -15.02 5.52
CA LEU A 374 -12.45 -16.13 6.33
C LEU A 374 -13.55 -16.87 7.08
N ILE A 375 -14.52 -16.16 7.64
CA ILE A 375 -15.70 -16.76 8.29
C ILE A 375 -16.51 -17.56 7.26
N SER A 376 -16.78 -16.96 6.09
CA SER A 376 -17.50 -17.61 4.99
C SER A 376 -16.77 -18.86 4.49
N TRP A 377 -15.45 -18.77 4.30
CA TRP A 377 -14.59 -19.89 3.95
C TRP A 377 -14.69 -21.03 4.98
N TYR A 378 -14.59 -20.71 6.26
CA TYR A 378 -14.70 -21.69 7.34
C TYR A 378 -16.07 -22.38 7.35
N VAL A 379 -17.16 -21.62 7.26
CA VAL A 379 -18.53 -22.14 7.24
C VAL A 379 -18.75 -23.05 6.03
N ILE A 380 -18.35 -22.61 4.84
CA ILE A 380 -18.53 -23.40 3.61
C ILE A 380 -17.65 -24.65 3.63
N ARG A 381 -16.39 -24.56 4.11
CA ARG A 381 -15.53 -25.75 4.24
C ARG A 381 -16.09 -26.77 5.21
N ARG A 382 -16.61 -26.30 6.35
CA ARG A 382 -17.28 -27.16 7.33
C ARG A 382 -18.55 -27.79 6.74
N MET A 383 -19.36 -27.00 6.02
CA MET A 383 -20.58 -27.48 5.35
C MET A 383 -20.26 -28.54 4.29
N VAL A 384 -19.28 -28.30 3.41
CA VAL A 384 -18.87 -29.25 2.37
C VAL A 384 -18.34 -30.54 2.98
N SER A 385 -17.54 -30.45 4.05
CA SER A 385 -17.04 -31.63 4.76
C SER A 385 -18.18 -32.44 5.39
N ASN A 386 -19.10 -31.77 6.08
CA ASN A 386 -20.25 -32.41 6.71
C ASN A 386 -21.17 -33.05 5.67
N MET A 387 -21.44 -32.36 4.56
CA MET A 387 -22.24 -32.88 3.46
C MET A 387 -21.58 -34.11 2.83
N TYR A 388 -20.26 -34.10 2.66
CA TYR A 388 -19.52 -35.24 2.11
C TYR A 388 -19.61 -36.47 3.02
N VAL A 389 -19.42 -36.29 4.34
CA VAL A 389 -19.54 -37.39 5.32
C VAL A 389 -20.97 -37.90 5.36
N LEU A 390 -21.97 -37.02 5.37
CA LEU A 390 -23.38 -37.38 5.39
C LEU A 390 -23.80 -38.11 4.11
N GLN A 391 -23.36 -37.63 2.94
CA GLN A 391 -23.62 -38.30 1.68
C GLN A 391 -22.97 -39.69 1.65
N SER A 392 -21.74 -39.81 2.15
CA SER A 392 -21.05 -41.11 2.25
C SER A 392 -21.76 -42.06 3.23
N SER A 393 -22.26 -41.55 4.36
CA SER A 393 -22.98 -42.38 5.34
C SER A 393 -24.36 -42.80 4.82
N LEU A 394 -25.09 -41.90 4.16
CA LEU A 394 -26.37 -42.20 3.52
C LEU A 394 -26.19 -43.19 2.37
N GLN A 395 -25.15 -43.01 1.54
CA GLN A 395 -24.81 -43.97 0.50
C GLN A 395 -24.45 -45.32 1.12
N TRP A 396 -23.65 -45.35 2.18
CA TRP A 396 -23.32 -46.60 2.85
C TRP A 396 -24.56 -47.27 3.45
N GLN A 397 -25.46 -46.54 4.12
CA GLN A 397 -26.73 -47.07 4.63
C GLN A 397 -27.70 -47.52 3.52
N ALA A 398 -27.72 -46.80 2.40
CA ALA A 398 -28.53 -47.17 1.24
C ALA A 398 -27.99 -48.39 0.51
N TRP A 399 -26.70 -48.70 0.66
CA TRP A 399 -26.07 -49.86 0.03
C TRP A 399 -25.93 -51.06 0.98
N HIS A 400 -25.77 -50.84 2.28
CA HIS A 400 -25.42 -51.86 3.25
C HIS A 400 -26.49 -52.02 4.33
N ASP A 401 -26.67 -53.25 4.79
CA ASP A 401 -27.43 -53.55 6.01
C ASP A 401 -26.61 -53.13 7.24
N THR A 402 -27.22 -52.34 8.11
CA THR A 402 -26.53 -51.71 9.26
C THR A 402 -26.04 -52.71 10.30
N LEU A 403 -26.74 -53.85 10.42
CA LEU A 403 -26.43 -54.91 11.39
C LEU A 403 -25.34 -55.85 10.89
N THR A 404 -25.43 -56.27 9.62
CA THR A 404 -24.55 -57.31 9.05
C THR A 404 -23.37 -56.75 8.27
N ARG A 405 -23.38 -55.45 7.94
CA ARG A 405 -22.39 -54.76 7.06
C ARG A 405 -22.32 -55.30 5.62
N LEU A 406 -23.09 -56.33 5.28
CA LEU A 406 -23.27 -56.83 3.91
C LEU A 406 -24.14 -55.88 3.09
N TYR A 407 -24.23 -56.09 1.78
CA TYR A 407 -25.18 -55.31 0.96
C TYR A 407 -26.62 -55.55 1.43
N ASN A 408 -27.47 -54.53 1.35
CA ASN A 408 -28.91 -54.76 1.54
C ASN A 408 -29.53 -55.36 0.25
N ARG A 409 -30.80 -55.79 0.33
CA ARG A 409 -31.52 -56.35 -0.82
C ARG A 409 -31.42 -55.49 -2.08
N GLY A 410 -31.72 -54.19 -1.98
CA GLY A 410 -31.71 -53.32 -3.16
C GLY A 410 -30.33 -53.24 -3.81
N ALA A 411 -29.29 -53.06 -3.01
CA ALA A 411 -27.91 -52.96 -3.48
C ALA A 411 -27.37 -54.26 -4.08
N LEU A 412 -27.76 -55.41 -3.52
CA LEU A 412 -27.41 -56.71 -4.07
C LEU A 412 -27.95 -56.86 -5.50
N PHE A 413 -29.22 -56.51 -5.73
CA PHE A 413 -29.86 -56.58 -7.05
C PHE A 413 -29.22 -55.61 -8.05
N GLU A 414 -28.92 -54.38 -7.61
CA GLU A 414 -28.20 -53.37 -8.40
C GLU A 414 -26.78 -53.82 -8.78
N LYS A 415 -26.07 -54.57 -7.92
CA LYS A 415 -24.78 -55.19 -8.27
C LYS A 415 -24.94 -56.42 -9.17
N ALA A 416 -25.98 -57.21 -8.96
CA ALA A 416 -26.20 -58.47 -9.67
C ALA A 416 -26.37 -58.27 -11.18
N ARG A 417 -27.24 -57.35 -11.58
CA ARG A 417 -27.59 -57.09 -12.99
C ARG A 417 -26.39 -56.82 -13.91
N PRO A 418 -25.48 -55.88 -13.60
CA PRO A 418 -24.31 -55.65 -14.45
C PRO A 418 -23.30 -56.81 -14.40
N LEU A 419 -23.15 -57.49 -13.27
CA LEU A 419 -22.25 -58.66 -13.15
C LEU A 419 -22.76 -59.85 -13.98
N ALA A 420 -24.07 -60.11 -13.94
CA ALA A 420 -24.72 -61.13 -14.75
C ALA A 420 -24.53 -60.87 -16.25
N LYS A 421 -24.77 -59.63 -16.70
CA LYS A 421 -24.57 -59.22 -18.09
C LYS A 421 -23.11 -59.32 -18.55
N LEU A 422 -22.17 -58.99 -17.67
CA LEU A 422 -20.74 -59.15 -17.94
C LEU A 422 -20.39 -60.64 -18.12
N CYS A 423 -20.85 -61.50 -17.21
CA CYS A 423 -20.62 -62.94 -17.30
C CYS A 423 -21.26 -63.54 -18.56
N GLN A 424 -22.47 -63.11 -18.93
CA GLN A 424 -23.14 -63.50 -20.18
C GLN A 424 -22.31 -63.14 -21.41
N THR A 425 -21.76 -61.92 -21.45
CA THR A 425 -20.95 -61.44 -22.58
C THR A 425 -19.66 -62.25 -22.75
N HIS A 426 -19.03 -62.63 -21.65
CA HIS A 426 -17.80 -63.43 -21.66
C HIS A 426 -18.03 -64.94 -21.62
N GLN A 427 -19.30 -65.38 -21.64
CA GLN A 427 -19.70 -66.78 -21.45
C GLN A 427 -19.06 -67.43 -20.20
N HIS A 428 -18.90 -66.64 -19.14
CA HIS A 428 -18.47 -67.16 -17.84
C HIS A 428 -19.67 -67.64 -17.03
N PRO A 429 -19.53 -68.65 -16.17
CA PRO A 429 -20.60 -69.06 -15.26
C PRO A 429 -21.01 -67.93 -14.32
N PHE A 430 -22.29 -67.81 -13.99
CA PHE A 430 -22.80 -66.88 -12.99
C PHE A 430 -23.70 -67.64 -12.02
N SER A 431 -23.29 -67.75 -10.76
CA SER A 431 -23.97 -68.58 -9.77
C SER A 431 -24.53 -67.76 -8.61
N VAL A 432 -25.64 -68.23 -8.04
CA VAL A 432 -26.36 -67.59 -6.94
C VAL A 432 -26.55 -68.60 -5.82
N ILE A 433 -26.31 -68.18 -4.58
CA ILE A 433 -26.54 -68.97 -3.37
C ILE A 433 -27.55 -68.23 -2.49
N GLN A 434 -28.66 -68.87 -2.19
CA GLN A 434 -29.65 -68.39 -1.22
C GLN A 434 -29.40 -69.10 0.12
N VAL A 435 -29.30 -68.34 1.21
CA VAL A 435 -28.94 -68.83 2.55
C VAL A 435 -30.01 -68.41 3.54
N ASP A 436 -30.44 -69.31 4.41
CA ASP A 436 -31.39 -69.02 5.48
C ASP A 436 -30.93 -69.65 6.80
N LEU A 437 -30.95 -68.86 7.87
CA LEU A 437 -30.55 -69.33 9.19
C LEU A 437 -31.65 -70.19 9.81
N ASP A 438 -31.32 -71.45 10.07
CA ASP A 438 -32.27 -72.40 10.61
C ASP A 438 -32.68 -72.01 12.04
N HIS A 439 -33.98 -72.11 12.33
CA HIS A 439 -34.54 -71.88 13.67
C HIS A 439 -34.24 -70.49 14.26
N PHE A 440 -33.93 -69.48 13.44
CA PHE A 440 -33.58 -68.14 13.92
C PHE A 440 -34.70 -67.48 14.74
N LYS A 441 -35.96 -67.69 14.38
CA LYS A 441 -37.11 -67.27 15.23
C LYS A 441 -37.04 -67.85 16.65
N ALA A 442 -36.70 -69.12 16.82
CA ALA A 442 -36.57 -69.74 18.14
C ALA A 442 -35.41 -69.15 18.96
N ILE A 443 -34.34 -68.69 18.30
CA ILE A 443 -33.23 -67.98 18.95
C ILE A 443 -33.72 -66.64 19.49
N ASN A 444 -34.46 -65.87 18.69
CA ASN A 444 -35.06 -64.60 19.12
C ASN A 444 -36.02 -64.79 20.29
N ASP A 445 -36.90 -65.79 20.21
CA ASP A 445 -37.90 -66.06 21.24
C ASP A 445 -37.25 -66.51 22.55
N ARG A 446 -36.13 -67.23 22.50
CA ARG A 446 -35.44 -67.79 23.68
C ARG A 446 -34.42 -66.85 24.33
N PHE A 447 -33.68 -66.08 23.53
CA PHE A 447 -32.55 -65.28 24.01
C PHE A 447 -32.75 -63.77 23.83
N GLY A 448 -33.90 -63.37 23.27
CA GLY A 448 -34.23 -61.99 22.94
C GLY A 448 -33.57 -61.51 21.65
N HIS A 449 -34.11 -60.42 21.11
CA HIS A 449 -33.67 -59.85 19.83
C HIS A 449 -32.20 -59.43 19.81
N GLN A 450 -31.62 -58.97 20.93
CA GLN A 450 -30.19 -58.64 21.00
C GLN A 450 -29.27 -59.85 20.76
N ALA A 451 -29.73 -61.06 21.08
CA ALA A 451 -29.00 -62.28 20.78
C ALA A 451 -29.12 -62.65 19.30
N GLY A 452 -30.31 -62.55 18.72
CA GLY A 452 -30.52 -62.73 17.28
C GLY A 452 -29.72 -61.75 16.43
N ASP A 453 -29.62 -60.49 16.85
CA ASP A 453 -28.80 -59.49 16.16
C ASP A 453 -27.33 -59.89 16.10
N ARG A 454 -26.79 -60.43 17.20
CA ARG A 454 -25.41 -60.95 17.22
C ARG A 454 -25.24 -62.19 16.36
N VAL A 455 -26.25 -63.07 16.31
CA VAL A 455 -26.26 -64.23 15.39
C VAL A 455 -26.15 -63.75 13.95
N LEU A 456 -26.95 -62.77 13.55
CA LEU A 456 -26.94 -62.22 12.19
C LEU A 456 -25.59 -61.59 11.85
N SER A 457 -25.04 -60.72 12.72
CA SER A 457 -23.72 -60.12 12.50
C SER A 457 -22.61 -61.18 12.43
N HIS A 458 -22.67 -62.22 13.26
CA HIS A 458 -21.69 -63.30 13.25
C HIS A 458 -21.78 -64.13 11.97
N ALA A 459 -22.99 -64.52 11.58
CA ALA A 459 -23.24 -65.27 10.35
C ALA A 459 -22.76 -64.48 9.12
N ALA A 460 -23.07 -63.19 9.05
CA ALA A 460 -22.62 -62.30 8.00
C ALA A 460 -21.09 -62.20 7.90
N GLY A 461 -20.40 -62.09 9.04
CA GLY A 461 -18.94 -62.11 9.09
C GLY A 461 -18.35 -63.43 8.57
N LEU A 462 -18.97 -64.57 8.91
CA LEU A 462 -18.57 -65.89 8.43
C LEU A 462 -18.81 -66.06 6.93
N ILE A 463 -19.96 -65.60 6.43
CA ILE A 463 -20.29 -65.57 5.00
C ILE A 463 -19.23 -64.73 4.28
N SER A 464 -19.01 -63.46 4.67
CA SER A 464 -18.03 -62.58 4.01
C SER A 464 -16.61 -63.15 4.02
N SER A 465 -16.17 -63.78 5.11
CA SER A 465 -14.85 -64.43 5.20
C SER A 465 -14.67 -65.67 4.31
N SER A 466 -15.75 -66.14 3.70
CA SER A 466 -15.77 -67.34 2.85
C SER A 466 -15.79 -67.01 1.37
N LEU A 467 -15.78 -65.72 1.02
CA LEU A 467 -15.98 -65.19 -0.32
C LEU A 467 -14.69 -64.59 -0.88
N ARG A 468 -14.55 -64.65 -2.20
CA ARG A 468 -13.47 -64.02 -2.98
C ARG A 468 -13.74 -62.51 -3.09
N ALA A 469 -12.73 -61.75 -3.51
CA ALA A 469 -12.85 -60.28 -3.64
C ALA A 469 -13.90 -59.83 -4.68
N GLN A 470 -14.19 -60.65 -5.70
CA GLN A 470 -15.21 -60.37 -6.72
C GLN A 470 -16.63 -60.82 -6.35
N ASP A 471 -16.77 -61.63 -5.30
CA ASP A 471 -18.05 -62.19 -4.88
C ASP A 471 -18.86 -61.12 -4.12
N VAL A 472 -20.17 -61.15 -4.25
CA VAL A 472 -21.06 -60.15 -3.66
C VAL A 472 -22.05 -60.84 -2.74
N ALA A 473 -22.08 -60.45 -1.46
CA ALA A 473 -23.06 -60.95 -0.49
C ALA A 473 -23.96 -59.84 0.04
N GLY A 474 -25.24 -60.18 0.22
CA GLY A 474 -26.22 -59.27 0.77
C GLY A 474 -27.27 -59.97 1.63
N ARG A 475 -27.91 -59.21 2.52
CA ARG A 475 -29.05 -59.63 3.32
C ARG A 475 -30.34 -59.25 2.59
N VAL A 476 -31.15 -60.23 2.23
CA VAL A 476 -32.38 -60.02 1.43
C VAL A 476 -33.66 -60.05 2.25
N GLY A 477 -33.62 -60.64 3.44
CA GLY A 477 -34.76 -60.76 4.36
C GLY A 477 -34.36 -60.70 5.84
N GLY A 478 -35.26 -61.14 6.72
CA GLY A 478 -35.04 -61.13 8.17
C GLY A 478 -33.87 -62.02 8.60
N GLU A 479 -33.85 -63.26 8.13
CA GLU A 479 -32.81 -64.28 8.42
C GLU A 479 -32.16 -64.83 7.14
N GLU A 480 -32.41 -64.14 6.01
CA GLU A 480 -32.08 -64.59 4.67
C GLU A 480 -30.93 -63.76 4.06
N PHE A 481 -29.93 -64.46 3.55
CA PHE A 481 -28.80 -63.91 2.83
C PHE A 481 -28.76 -64.46 1.40
N CYS A 482 -28.17 -63.69 0.49
CA CYS A 482 -27.96 -64.10 -0.88
C CYS A 482 -26.53 -63.73 -1.30
N VAL A 483 -25.86 -64.66 -1.97
CA VAL A 483 -24.49 -64.52 -2.44
C VAL A 483 -24.46 -64.71 -3.95
N ILE A 484 -23.73 -63.86 -4.63
CA ILE A 484 -23.52 -63.88 -6.07
C ILE A 484 -22.05 -64.18 -6.33
N LEU A 485 -21.80 -65.17 -7.17
CA LEU A 485 -20.47 -65.68 -7.50
C LEU A 485 -20.23 -65.54 -9.02
N PRO A 486 -19.72 -64.38 -9.48
CA PRO A 486 -19.40 -64.19 -10.89
C PRO A 486 -18.16 -65.03 -11.28
N GLY A 487 -18.31 -65.85 -12.32
CA GLY A 487 -17.27 -66.75 -12.82
C GLY A 487 -17.16 -68.08 -12.08
N ALA A 488 -18.06 -68.40 -11.16
CA ALA A 488 -18.07 -69.70 -10.46
C ALA A 488 -19.08 -70.65 -11.10
N SER A 489 -18.63 -71.85 -11.48
CA SER A 489 -19.49 -72.96 -11.95
C SER A 489 -20.47 -73.45 -10.88
N LEU A 490 -21.44 -74.28 -11.26
CA LEU A 490 -22.40 -74.85 -10.30
C LEU A 490 -21.68 -75.65 -9.20
N THR A 491 -20.66 -76.42 -9.56
CA THR A 491 -19.86 -77.22 -8.62
C THR A 491 -19.07 -76.32 -7.67
N GLU A 492 -18.38 -75.30 -8.17
CA GLU A 492 -17.66 -74.34 -7.32
C GLU A 492 -18.61 -73.59 -6.39
N ALA A 493 -19.80 -73.21 -6.87
CA ALA A 493 -20.80 -72.55 -6.06
C ALA A 493 -21.34 -73.46 -4.95
N ALA A 494 -21.52 -74.76 -5.23
CA ALA A 494 -21.87 -75.76 -4.22
C ALA A 494 -20.77 -75.94 -3.17
N GLU A 495 -19.49 -75.90 -3.56
CA GLU A 495 -18.37 -75.92 -2.61
C GLU A 495 -18.31 -74.67 -1.73
N VAL A 496 -18.56 -73.49 -2.30
CA VAL A 496 -18.67 -72.24 -1.52
C VAL A 496 -19.83 -72.30 -0.54
N ALA A 497 -20.99 -72.81 -0.98
CA ALA A 497 -22.15 -73.00 -0.11
C ALA A 497 -21.85 -73.97 1.03
N GLU A 498 -21.22 -75.11 0.74
CA GLU A 498 -20.86 -76.10 1.75
C GLU A 498 -19.83 -75.54 2.74
N ARG A 499 -18.87 -74.75 2.25
CA ARG A 499 -17.91 -74.04 3.10
C ARG A 499 -18.60 -73.03 4.03
N ILE A 500 -19.58 -72.28 3.55
CA ILE A 500 -20.38 -71.35 4.37
C ILE A 500 -21.15 -72.16 5.44
N ARG A 501 -21.81 -73.24 5.04
CA ARG A 501 -22.59 -74.11 5.94
C ARG A 501 -21.73 -74.70 7.05
N LEU A 502 -20.58 -75.29 6.72
CA LEU A 502 -19.65 -75.87 7.68
C LEU A 502 -19.15 -74.81 8.65
N LYS A 503 -18.70 -73.64 8.16
CA LYS A 503 -18.23 -72.57 9.05
C LYS A 503 -19.31 -72.05 10.00
N LEU A 504 -20.56 -71.92 9.54
CA LEU A 504 -21.68 -71.52 10.40
C LEU A 504 -21.94 -72.59 11.46
N ASN A 505 -21.95 -73.86 11.05
CA ASN A 505 -22.23 -74.98 11.94
C ASN A 505 -21.07 -75.28 12.91
N GLU A 506 -19.80 -75.07 12.57
CA GLU A 506 -18.66 -75.42 13.43
C GLU A 506 -18.40 -74.40 14.54
N LYS A 507 -18.74 -73.13 14.32
CA LYS A 507 -18.34 -72.05 15.21
C LYS A 507 -19.38 -71.79 16.29
N GLU A 508 -19.07 -72.16 17.52
CA GLU A 508 -19.89 -71.78 18.67
C GLU A 508 -19.75 -70.28 18.97
N MET A 509 -20.88 -69.61 19.15
CA MET A 509 -20.94 -68.19 19.46
C MET A 509 -21.40 -67.95 20.89
N LEU A 510 -20.62 -67.18 21.65
CA LEU A 510 -20.95 -66.78 23.02
C LEU A 510 -22.05 -65.70 23.02
N ILE A 511 -23.25 -66.04 23.52
CA ILE A 511 -24.36 -65.08 23.72
C ILE A 511 -24.27 -64.42 25.10
N ALA A 512 -24.08 -65.17 26.16
CA ALA A 512 -24.04 -64.62 27.52
C ALA A 512 -22.76 -65.08 28.22
N LYS A 513 -22.47 -64.55 29.43
CA LYS A 513 -21.24 -64.85 30.21
C LYS A 513 -20.91 -66.35 30.38
N SER A 514 -21.81 -67.26 30.02
CA SER A 514 -21.60 -68.71 30.06
C SER A 514 -22.55 -69.49 29.12
N THR A 515 -23.03 -68.88 28.02
CA THR A 515 -23.96 -69.54 27.09
C THR A 515 -23.44 -69.42 25.66
N THR A 516 -23.04 -70.54 25.08
CA THR A 516 -22.75 -70.66 23.64
C THR A 516 -23.95 -71.22 22.90
N ILE A 517 -24.15 -70.78 21.66
CA ILE A 517 -25.07 -71.43 20.73
C ILE A 517 -24.33 -71.85 19.47
N ARG A 518 -24.85 -72.90 18.86
CA ARG A 518 -24.45 -73.37 17.54
C ARG A 518 -25.56 -73.00 16.56
N ILE A 519 -25.19 -72.38 15.45
CA ILE A 519 -26.14 -71.90 14.43
C ILE A 519 -25.99 -72.81 13.21
N SER A 520 -27.10 -73.22 12.59
CA SER A 520 -27.07 -73.90 11.30
C SER A 520 -27.74 -73.03 10.23
N ALA A 521 -27.43 -73.31 8.97
CA ALA A 521 -28.10 -72.68 7.84
C ALA A 521 -28.43 -73.71 6.77
N SER A 522 -29.55 -73.49 6.11
CA SER A 522 -29.92 -74.19 4.88
C SER A 522 -29.52 -73.31 3.69
N LEU A 523 -29.04 -73.94 2.60
CA LEU A 523 -28.58 -73.23 1.41
C LEU A 523 -29.12 -73.86 0.13
N GLY A 524 -29.54 -73.03 -0.80
CA GLY A 524 -29.86 -73.41 -2.17
C GLY A 524 -28.91 -72.75 -3.15
N VAL A 525 -28.45 -73.48 -4.16
CA VAL A 525 -27.47 -73.01 -5.16
C VAL A 525 -28.06 -73.13 -6.54
N SER A 526 -27.87 -72.12 -7.38
CA SER A 526 -28.20 -72.15 -8.81
C SER A 526 -27.07 -71.57 -9.64
N SER A 527 -27.03 -71.94 -10.93
CA SER A 527 -26.03 -71.43 -11.88
C SER A 527 -26.62 -71.17 -13.26
N SER A 528 -26.08 -70.19 -13.98
CA SER A 528 -26.40 -69.98 -15.40
C SER A 528 -25.97 -71.17 -16.28
N GLU A 529 -25.02 -71.99 -15.80
CA GLU A 529 -24.52 -73.17 -16.52
C GLU A 529 -25.62 -74.25 -16.72
N GLU A 530 -26.55 -74.39 -15.78
CA GLU A 530 -27.61 -75.40 -15.84
C GLU A 530 -28.89 -74.90 -16.54
N THR A 531 -29.23 -73.62 -16.41
CA THR A 531 -30.44 -73.04 -17.01
C THR A 531 -30.19 -72.48 -18.41
N GLY A 532 -28.94 -72.10 -18.70
CA GLY A 532 -28.60 -71.27 -19.86
C GLY A 532 -29.05 -69.80 -19.73
N ASP A 533 -29.73 -69.44 -18.63
CA ASP A 533 -30.20 -68.08 -18.37
C ASP A 533 -29.27 -67.37 -17.39
N TYR A 534 -28.97 -66.11 -17.72
CA TYR A 534 -28.15 -65.20 -16.92
C TYR A 534 -29.00 -64.20 -16.13
N ASP A 535 -30.32 -64.24 -16.25
CA ASP A 535 -31.21 -63.39 -15.45
C ASP A 535 -31.10 -63.73 -13.96
N PHE A 536 -30.64 -62.76 -13.18
CA PHE A 536 -30.41 -62.92 -11.74
C PHE A 536 -31.70 -63.29 -11.00
N GLU A 537 -32.84 -62.73 -11.38
CA GLU A 537 -34.11 -62.97 -10.67
C GLU A 537 -34.59 -64.43 -10.86
N GLN A 538 -34.38 -65.00 -12.05
CA GLN A 538 -34.68 -66.41 -12.31
C GLN A 538 -33.73 -67.35 -11.57
N LEU A 539 -32.43 -67.06 -11.62
CA LEU A 539 -31.43 -67.84 -10.87
C LEU A 539 -31.68 -67.77 -9.36
N GLN A 540 -32.04 -66.59 -8.83
CA GLN A 540 -32.41 -66.45 -7.43
C GLN A 540 -33.66 -67.26 -7.09
N SER A 541 -34.69 -67.27 -7.95
CA SER A 541 -35.90 -68.06 -7.73
C SER A 541 -35.62 -69.57 -7.72
N LEU A 542 -34.71 -70.04 -8.59
CA LEU A 542 -34.26 -71.44 -8.58
C LEU A 542 -33.48 -71.78 -7.30
N ALA A 543 -32.58 -70.89 -6.85
CA ALA A 543 -31.85 -71.05 -5.60
C ALA A 543 -32.81 -71.07 -4.38
N ASP A 544 -33.85 -70.23 -4.38
CA ASP A 544 -34.87 -70.18 -3.32
C ASP A 544 -35.71 -71.48 -3.26
N ARG A 545 -36.09 -72.03 -4.42
CA ARG A 545 -36.75 -73.34 -4.50
C ARG A 545 -35.88 -74.45 -3.90
N ARG A 546 -34.57 -74.44 -4.19
CA ARG A 546 -33.62 -75.41 -3.64
C ARG A 546 -33.37 -75.21 -2.15
N LEU A 547 -33.35 -73.97 -1.70
CA LEU A 547 -33.32 -73.65 -0.27
C LEU A 547 -34.55 -74.24 0.45
N TYR A 548 -35.73 -74.13 -0.15
CA TYR A 548 -36.95 -74.72 0.40
C TYR A 548 -36.85 -76.25 0.52
N LEU A 549 -36.30 -76.93 -0.50
CA LEU A 549 -36.00 -78.37 -0.45
C LEU A 549 -35.00 -78.70 0.68
N ALA A 550 -33.93 -77.91 0.83
CA ALA A 550 -32.97 -78.07 1.91
C ALA A 550 -33.63 -77.96 3.30
N LYS A 551 -34.55 -77.00 3.48
CA LYS A 551 -35.33 -76.85 4.72
C LYS A 551 -36.24 -78.04 4.98
N GLN A 552 -36.92 -78.56 3.96
CA GLN A 552 -37.82 -79.72 4.08
C GLN A 552 -37.07 -81.02 4.37
N ALA A 553 -35.90 -81.21 3.76
CA ALA A 553 -35.12 -82.44 3.90
C ALA A 553 -34.46 -82.60 5.29
N GLY A 554 -34.62 -81.62 6.19
CA GLY A 554 -34.12 -81.67 7.56
C GLY A 554 -33.12 -80.57 7.91
N ARG A 555 -33.00 -79.51 7.09
CA ARG A 555 -32.15 -78.34 7.34
C ARG A 555 -30.65 -78.64 7.39
N ASN A 556 -29.83 -77.61 7.69
CA ASN A 556 -28.36 -77.69 7.79
C ASN A 556 -27.69 -78.41 6.61
N ARG A 557 -28.04 -78.03 5.38
CA ARG A 557 -27.55 -78.68 4.14
C ARG A 557 -27.61 -77.75 2.93
N VAL A 558 -26.89 -78.15 1.89
CA VAL A 558 -26.84 -77.47 0.59
C VAL A 558 -27.61 -78.29 -0.45
N PHE A 559 -28.48 -77.64 -1.22
CA PHE A 559 -29.12 -78.22 -2.41
C PHE A 559 -28.66 -77.48 -3.66
N ALA A 560 -27.90 -78.15 -4.53
CA ALA A 560 -27.46 -77.62 -5.82
C ALA A 560 -28.19 -78.26 -7.01
N SER A 561 -29.06 -79.24 -6.77
CA SER A 561 -29.88 -79.91 -7.77
C SER A 561 -31.22 -80.30 -7.18
N ASP A 562 -32.28 -80.30 -7.99
CA ASP A 562 -33.65 -80.67 -7.54
C ASP A 562 -33.79 -82.17 -7.20
N ASN A 563 -32.79 -82.99 -7.56
CA ASN A 563 -32.83 -84.46 -7.53
C ASN A 563 -32.03 -85.13 -6.39
N THR A 564 -31.75 -84.45 -5.29
CA THR A 564 -30.99 -85.04 -4.16
C THR A 564 -31.83 -85.32 -2.92
#